data_AF-A0A8H6UZY8-F1
#
_entry.id   AF-A0A8H6UZY8-F1
#
_cell.length_a   1.000
_cell.length_b   1.000
_cell.length_c   1.000
_cell.angle_alpha   90.00
_cell.angle_beta   90.00
_cell.angle_gamma   90.00
#
_symmetry.space_group_name_H-M   'P 1'
#
loop_
_entity.id
_entity.type
_entity.pdbx_description
1 polymer ?
#
loop_
_entity_poly.entity_id
_entity_poly.type
_entity_poly.pdbx_seq_one_letter_code
_entity_poly.pdbx_strand_id
1 'polypeptide(L)'
;MATRQQLWQAARAVITSLQAIPERHQAKVIIIGGAALENHVPGYRPTRDVDILIFDRDDPNSTRAIRAELLSLIPRQFEERAQPIYFTGNPNDEVQVDIIPPDLPPYLPADATTLGDVDLNHLPFLSLLDLLVYKIHCCSMRPSRDKRTQDAQDAHVLVNILSQQEAIALNDSQEQAVLSGLDGMLECYRARTRQWWQSALGL
;
A
#
# COMPACT_ATOMS: atom_id res chain seq x y z
N MET A 1 -14.76 1.32 -13.99
CA MET A 1 -14.18 1.04 -12.65
C MET A 1 -13.00 0.14 -12.95
N ALA A 2 -11.79 0.49 -12.48
CA ALA A 2 -10.62 -0.32 -12.75
C ALA A 2 -10.84 -1.76 -12.24
N THR A 3 -10.77 -2.71 -13.16
CA THR A 3 -10.73 -4.13 -12.87
C THR A 3 -9.43 -4.47 -12.15
N ARG A 4 -9.47 -5.55 -11.39
CA ARG A 4 -8.28 -6.14 -10.75
C ARG A 4 -7.12 -6.33 -11.73
N GLN A 5 -7.44 -6.75 -12.96
CA GLN A 5 -6.46 -6.91 -14.02
C GLN A 5 -5.79 -5.59 -14.42
N GLN A 6 -6.55 -4.49 -14.50
CA GLN A 6 -5.99 -3.17 -14.81
C GLN A 6 -5.07 -2.66 -13.69
N LEU A 7 -5.43 -2.88 -12.43
CA LEU A 7 -4.56 -2.54 -11.29
C LEU A 7 -3.23 -3.30 -11.37
N TRP A 8 -3.27 -4.60 -11.62
CA TRP A 8 -2.04 -5.40 -11.78
C TRP A 8 -1.23 -5.03 -13.01
N GLN A 9 -1.86 -4.64 -14.11
CA GLN A 9 -1.16 -4.15 -15.29
C GLN A 9 -0.44 -2.83 -15.00
N ALA A 10 -1.08 -1.90 -14.30
CA ALA A 10 -0.44 -0.65 -13.88
C ALA A 10 0.74 -0.91 -12.95
N ALA A 11 0.57 -1.78 -11.94
CA ALA A 11 1.65 -2.15 -11.02
C ALA A 11 2.84 -2.81 -11.75
N ARG A 12 2.57 -3.76 -12.66
CA ARG A 12 3.61 -4.39 -13.50
C ARG A 12 4.32 -3.36 -14.36
N ALA A 13 3.59 -2.44 -14.97
CA ALA A 13 4.18 -1.41 -15.82
C ALA A 13 5.16 -0.53 -15.02
N VAL A 14 4.79 -0.11 -13.82
CA VAL A 14 5.68 0.65 -12.93
C VAL A 14 6.93 -0.15 -12.58
N ILE A 15 6.77 -1.38 -12.07
CA ILE A 15 7.90 -2.22 -11.65
C ILE A 15 8.82 -2.51 -12.83
N THR A 16 8.28 -2.88 -13.99
CA THR A 16 9.04 -3.14 -15.22
C THR A 16 9.83 -1.91 -15.65
N SER A 17 9.21 -0.72 -15.59
CA SER A 17 9.87 0.54 -15.95
C SER A 17 11.06 0.83 -15.06
N LEU A 18 10.91 0.64 -13.74
CA LEU A 18 11.97 0.90 -12.79
C LEU A 18 13.06 -0.20 -12.82
N GLN A 19 12.70 -1.44 -13.13
CA GLN A 19 13.66 -2.52 -13.41
C GLN A 19 14.53 -2.24 -14.64
N ALA A 20 14.09 -1.39 -15.56
CA ALA A 20 14.92 -0.97 -16.69
C ALA A 20 16.03 0.03 -16.30
N ILE A 21 16.06 0.50 -15.05
CA ILE A 21 17.03 1.45 -14.50
C ILE A 21 17.99 0.69 -13.57
N PRO A 22 19.21 0.34 -14.01
CA PRO A 22 20.16 -0.45 -13.21
C PRO A 22 20.44 0.16 -11.83
N GLU A 23 20.49 1.49 -11.75
CA GLU A 23 20.75 2.25 -10.52
C GLU A 23 19.70 1.97 -9.44
N ARG A 24 18.49 1.53 -9.83
CA ARG A 24 17.39 1.25 -8.89
C ARG A 24 17.25 -0.20 -8.49
N HIS A 25 18.04 -1.11 -9.04
CA HIS A 25 17.85 -2.55 -8.81
C HIS A 25 17.90 -2.93 -7.33
N GLN A 26 18.68 -2.20 -6.52
CA GLN A 26 18.82 -2.43 -5.08
C GLN A 26 17.68 -1.83 -4.23
N ALA A 27 16.82 -0.99 -4.81
CA ALA A 27 15.67 -0.46 -4.10
C ALA A 27 14.71 -1.59 -3.71
N LYS A 28 14.03 -1.45 -2.58
CA LYS A 28 12.97 -2.34 -2.14
C LYS A 28 11.63 -1.83 -2.63
N VAL A 29 10.78 -2.73 -3.13
CA VAL A 29 9.46 -2.40 -3.65
C VAL A 29 8.39 -3.31 -3.08
N ILE A 30 7.22 -2.73 -2.78
CA ILE A 30 6.04 -3.47 -2.36
C ILE A 30 4.76 -2.68 -2.70
N ILE A 31 3.72 -3.39 -3.11
CA ILE A 31 2.40 -2.83 -3.42
C ILE A 31 1.57 -2.85 -2.15
N ILE A 32 1.03 -1.69 -1.77
CA ILE A 32 0.30 -1.49 -0.52
C ILE A 32 -1.15 -1.02 -0.78
N GLY A 33 -1.83 -0.58 0.27
CA GLY A 33 -3.08 0.17 0.13
C GLY A 33 -4.25 -0.66 -0.41
N GLY A 34 -5.10 -0.04 -1.23
CA GLY A 34 -6.32 -0.68 -1.73
C GLY A 34 -6.06 -1.85 -2.68
N ALA A 35 -5.00 -1.78 -3.49
CA ALA A 35 -4.62 -2.86 -4.39
C ALA A 35 -4.14 -4.11 -3.64
N ALA A 36 -3.39 -3.93 -2.53
CA ALA A 36 -3.03 -5.04 -1.65
C ALA A 36 -4.24 -5.66 -0.96
N LEU A 37 -5.21 -4.84 -0.55
CA LEU A 37 -6.46 -5.35 0.04
C LEU A 37 -7.27 -6.17 -0.97
N GLU A 38 -7.41 -5.71 -2.22
CA GLU A 38 -8.11 -6.44 -3.28
C GLU A 38 -7.39 -7.75 -3.65
N ASN A 39 -6.06 -7.83 -3.50
CA ASN A 39 -5.32 -9.08 -3.68
C ASN A 39 -5.69 -10.13 -2.62
N HIS A 40 -5.81 -9.72 -1.35
CA HIS A 40 -6.08 -10.63 -0.24
C HIS A 40 -7.57 -10.90 0.02
N VAL A 41 -8.42 -9.92 -0.24
CA VAL A 41 -9.87 -9.99 0.00
C VAL A 41 -10.63 -9.55 -1.27
N PRO A 42 -10.59 -10.36 -2.35
CA PRO A 42 -11.13 -9.94 -3.64
C PRO A 42 -12.62 -9.62 -3.57
N GLY A 43 -13.02 -8.48 -4.14
CA GLY A 43 -14.41 -8.06 -4.20
C GLY A 43 -14.97 -7.48 -2.89
N TYR A 44 -14.14 -7.30 -1.87
CA TYR A 44 -14.54 -6.65 -0.62
C TYR A 44 -14.95 -5.18 -0.85
N ARG A 45 -14.11 -4.42 -1.56
CA ARG A 45 -14.42 -3.04 -1.96
C ARG A 45 -13.66 -2.66 -3.24
N PRO A 46 -14.18 -1.73 -4.05
CA PRO A 46 -13.43 -1.23 -5.19
C PRO A 46 -12.23 -0.37 -4.76
N THR A 47 -11.22 -0.32 -5.62
CA THR A 47 -10.10 0.63 -5.56
C THR A 47 -9.79 1.11 -6.98
N ARG A 48 -9.22 2.30 -7.14
CA ARG A 48 -8.93 2.90 -8.46
C ARG A 48 -7.48 3.30 -8.64
N ASP A 49 -6.69 2.99 -7.63
CA ASP A 49 -5.32 3.39 -7.41
C ASP A 49 -4.47 2.18 -7.06
N VAL A 50 -3.21 2.26 -7.43
CA VAL A 50 -2.15 1.36 -6.99
C VAL A 50 -1.16 2.21 -6.20
N ASP A 51 -1.09 1.93 -4.90
CA ASP A 51 -0.10 2.51 -4.01
C ASP A 51 1.16 1.62 -4.02
N ILE A 52 2.31 2.18 -4.40
CA ILE A 52 3.58 1.46 -4.47
C ILE A 52 4.58 2.15 -3.55
N LEU A 53 5.04 1.43 -2.54
CA LEU A 53 6.14 1.84 -1.70
C LEU A 53 7.45 1.44 -2.38
N ILE A 54 8.32 2.41 -2.60
CA ILE A 54 9.68 2.19 -3.08
C ILE A 54 10.63 2.79 -2.05
N PHE A 55 11.47 1.94 -1.47
CA PHE A 55 12.48 2.33 -0.51
C PHE A 55 13.85 2.16 -1.15
N ASP A 56 14.52 3.28 -1.40
CA ASP A 56 15.91 3.31 -1.81
C ASP A 56 16.75 3.79 -0.61
N ARG A 57 17.71 2.99 -0.17
CA ARG A 57 18.54 3.33 0.99
C ARG A 57 19.44 4.52 0.68
N ASP A 58 19.88 4.64 -0.57
CA ASP A 58 20.84 5.65 -0.99
C ASP A 58 20.13 6.96 -1.38
N ASP A 59 18.84 6.88 -1.73
CA ASP A 59 17.98 8.05 -1.99
C ASP A 59 16.53 7.86 -1.48
N PRO A 60 16.31 7.90 -0.15
CA PRO A 60 15.01 7.60 0.45
C PRO A 60 13.93 8.62 0.08
N ASN A 61 14.26 9.85 -0.33
CA ASN A 61 13.24 10.86 -0.63
C ASN A 61 12.95 11.00 -2.14
N SER A 62 13.36 10.02 -2.95
CA SER A 62 13.37 10.13 -4.41
C SER A 62 12.02 9.96 -5.10
N THR A 63 10.88 10.05 -4.39
CA THR A 63 9.54 9.89 -5.03
C THR A 63 9.37 10.81 -6.23
N ARG A 64 9.88 12.04 -6.18
CA ARG A 64 9.89 12.97 -7.31
C ARG A 64 10.76 12.48 -8.47
N ALA A 65 11.95 11.93 -8.18
CA ALA A 65 12.86 11.40 -9.19
C ALA A 65 12.27 10.16 -9.87
N ILE A 66 11.76 9.20 -9.07
CA ILE A 66 11.04 8.02 -9.55
C ILE A 66 9.89 8.44 -10.47
N ARG A 67 9.09 9.41 -10.05
CA ARG A 67 7.99 9.95 -10.85
C ARG A 67 8.48 10.54 -12.18
N ALA A 68 9.55 11.35 -12.15
CA ALA A 68 10.12 11.93 -13.36
C ALA A 68 10.67 10.86 -14.33
N GLU A 69 11.26 9.79 -13.81
CA GLU A 69 11.75 8.67 -14.58
C GLU A 69 10.62 7.83 -15.19
N LEU A 70 9.55 7.56 -14.44
CA LEU A 70 8.37 6.88 -14.99
C LEU A 70 7.77 7.66 -16.17
N LEU A 71 7.74 8.99 -16.09
CA LEU A 71 7.26 9.85 -17.17
C LEU A 71 8.23 9.93 -18.36
N SER A 72 9.54 9.79 -18.12
CA SER A 72 10.57 9.93 -19.16
C SER A 72 10.90 8.63 -19.90
N LEU A 73 10.82 7.47 -19.22
CA LEU A 73 11.27 6.18 -19.76
C LEU A 73 10.22 5.49 -20.62
N ILE A 74 8.93 5.75 -20.40
CA ILE A 74 7.85 5.21 -21.24
C ILE A 74 6.86 6.32 -21.63
N PRO A 75 7.26 7.23 -22.55
CA PRO A 75 6.33 8.21 -23.08
C PRO A 75 5.12 7.48 -23.69
N ARG A 76 3.90 7.83 -23.22
CA ARG A 76 2.56 7.30 -23.56
C ARG A 76 1.91 6.27 -22.63
N GLN A 77 2.61 5.71 -21.63
CA GLN A 77 1.97 4.83 -20.63
C GLN A 77 1.62 5.52 -19.31
N PHE A 78 2.28 6.63 -19.01
CA PHE A 78 2.02 7.45 -17.84
C PHE A 78 1.75 8.89 -18.24
N GLU A 79 0.76 9.51 -17.61
CA GLU A 79 0.44 10.91 -17.77
C GLU A 79 0.39 11.57 -16.39
N GLU A 80 1.06 12.71 -16.23
CA GLU A 80 0.94 13.52 -15.03
C GLU A 80 -0.22 14.51 -15.18
N ARG A 81 -1.21 14.42 -14.28
CA ARG A 81 -2.31 15.37 -14.19
C ARG A 81 -2.33 16.01 -12.82
N ALA A 82 -1.63 17.14 -12.68
CA ALA A 82 -1.61 17.99 -11.48
C ALA A 82 -1.17 17.31 -10.15
N GLN A 83 -0.59 16.10 -10.22
CA GLN A 83 -0.42 15.12 -9.13
C GLN A 83 -1.77 14.53 -8.71
N PRO A 84 -2.02 13.22 -8.93
CA PRO A 84 -1.10 12.07 -9.07
C PRO A 84 -0.68 11.70 -10.52
N ILE A 85 0.08 10.60 -10.70
CA ILE A 85 0.38 10.00 -12.03
C ILE A 85 -0.73 9.02 -12.37
N TYR A 86 -1.13 8.98 -13.65
CA TYR A 86 -2.12 8.04 -14.16
C TYR A 86 -1.49 7.09 -15.17
N PHE A 87 -1.81 5.80 -15.05
CA PHE A 87 -1.51 4.79 -16.05
C PHE A 87 -2.55 4.85 -17.18
N THR A 88 -2.10 5.12 -18.40
CA THR A 88 -2.93 5.38 -19.59
C THR A 88 -3.03 4.19 -20.53
N GLY A 89 -2.70 2.98 -20.07
CA GLY A 89 -2.71 1.75 -20.89
C GLY A 89 -4.08 1.38 -21.47
N ASN A 90 -5.18 1.99 -21.00
CA ASN A 90 -6.50 1.87 -21.59
C ASN A 90 -7.26 3.22 -21.50
N PRO A 91 -7.71 3.82 -22.63
CA PRO A 91 -8.33 5.15 -22.65
C PRO A 91 -9.66 5.28 -21.91
N ASN A 92 -10.30 4.17 -21.49
CA ASN A 92 -11.62 4.19 -20.85
C ASN A 92 -11.61 3.92 -19.33
N ASP A 93 -10.45 3.57 -18.74
CA ASP A 93 -10.34 3.28 -17.30
C ASP A 93 -8.92 3.63 -16.84
N GLU A 94 -8.76 4.87 -16.39
CA GLU A 94 -7.50 5.37 -15.86
C GLU A 94 -7.25 4.77 -14.47
N VAL A 95 -6.06 4.20 -14.27
CA VAL A 95 -5.59 3.73 -12.96
C VAL A 95 -4.62 4.75 -12.40
N GLN A 96 -4.93 5.29 -11.24
CA GLN A 96 -4.02 6.16 -10.51
C GLN A 96 -2.84 5.35 -9.98
N VAL A 97 -1.62 5.88 -10.10
CA VAL A 97 -0.40 5.29 -9.56
C VAL A 97 0.21 6.26 -8.58
N ASP A 98 0.22 5.85 -7.32
CA ASP A 98 0.77 6.63 -6.22
C ASP A 98 2.09 6.01 -5.77
N ILE A 99 3.17 6.77 -5.93
CA ILE A 99 4.47 6.41 -5.35
C ILE A 99 4.51 6.95 -3.93
N ILE A 100 4.58 6.04 -2.97
CA ILE A 100 4.47 6.35 -1.55
C ILE A 100 5.86 6.70 -1.00
N PRO A 101 6.04 7.91 -0.44
CA PRO A 101 7.25 8.27 0.28
C PRO A 101 7.57 7.29 1.43
N PRO A 102 8.83 6.89 1.64
CA PRO A 102 9.17 5.90 2.65
C PRO A 102 9.10 6.40 4.08
N ASP A 103 8.89 7.70 4.31
CA ASP A 103 8.61 8.29 5.62
C ASP A 103 7.13 8.16 6.03
N LEU A 104 6.22 7.80 5.11
CA LEU A 104 4.81 7.58 5.45
C LEU A 104 4.53 6.21 6.09
N PRO A 105 5.10 5.08 5.62
CA PRO A 105 4.95 3.81 6.30
C PRO A 105 5.60 3.80 7.70
N PRO A 106 5.04 3.04 8.65
CA PRO A 106 5.60 2.95 10.01
C PRO A 106 6.95 2.22 10.07
N TYR A 107 7.22 1.34 9.11
CA TYR A 107 8.45 0.56 8.98
C TYR A 107 8.56 0.05 7.53
N LEU A 108 9.67 -0.60 7.17
CA LEU A 108 9.79 -1.33 5.90
C LEU A 108 9.34 -2.79 6.11
N PRO A 109 8.36 -3.32 5.36
CA PRO A 109 7.89 -4.70 5.53
C PRO A 109 8.98 -5.70 5.20
N ALA A 110 8.98 -6.84 5.90
CA ALA A 110 9.93 -7.92 5.64
C ALA A 110 9.78 -8.49 4.23
N ASP A 111 8.55 -8.50 3.69
CA ASP A 111 8.22 -9.03 2.37
C ASP A 111 8.56 -8.05 1.22
N ALA A 112 9.12 -6.87 1.53
CA ALA A 112 9.55 -5.93 0.50
C ALA A 112 10.66 -6.56 -0.36
N THR A 113 10.42 -6.63 -1.66
CA THR A 113 11.28 -7.36 -2.59
C THR A 113 12.29 -6.41 -3.21
N THR A 114 13.53 -6.88 -3.42
CA THR A 114 14.53 -6.13 -4.18
C THR A 114 14.02 -5.93 -5.60
N LEU A 115 14.00 -4.70 -6.09
CA LEU A 115 13.36 -4.33 -7.35
C LEU A 115 13.90 -5.13 -8.53
N GLY A 116 15.22 -5.32 -8.61
CA GLY A 116 15.86 -6.14 -9.66
C GLY A 116 15.44 -7.61 -9.65
N ASP A 117 14.98 -8.13 -8.50
CA ASP A 117 14.63 -9.54 -8.29
C ASP A 117 13.11 -9.81 -8.39
N VAL A 118 12.29 -8.78 -8.64
CA VAL A 118 10.83 -8.95 -8.68
C VAL A 118 10.42 -9.83 -9.87
N ASP A 119 9.71 -10.93 -9.58
CA ASP A 119 9.01 -11.74 -10.57
C ASP A 119 7.70 -11.04 -10.99
N LEU A 120 7.62 -10.61 -12.25
CA LEU A 120 6.44 -9.93 -12.80
C LEU A 120 5.19 -10.81 -12.90
N ASN A 121 5.32 -12.12 -12.69
CA ASN A 121 4.18 -13.04 -12.55
C ASN A 121 3.65 -13.08 -11.11
N HIS A 122 4.49 -12.76 -10.12
CA HIS A 122 4.17 -12.77 -8.69
C HIS A 122 4.54 -11.41 -8.09
N LEU A 123 3.64 -10.45 -8.30
CA LEU A 123 3.84 -9.09 -7.81
C LEU A 123 3.98 -9.04 -6.27
N PRO A 124 4.86 -8.17 -5.74
CA PRO A 124 5.14 -8.11 -4.31
C PRO A 124 4.03 -7.33 -3.60
N PHE A 125 3.00 -8.02 -3.13
CA PHE A 125 1.94 -7.42 -2.32
C PHE A 125 2.28 -7.45 -0.84
N LEU A 126 1.92 -6.38 -0.12
CA LEU A 126 2.03 -6.31 1.34
C LEU A 126 1.33 -7.50 2.01
N SER A 127 1.96 -8.11 3.01
CA SER A 127 1.38 -9.21 3.77
C SER A 127 0.06 -8.81 4.43
N LEU A 128 -0.81 -9.78 4.72
CA LEU A 128 -2.11 -9.51 5.33
C LEU A 128 -1.97 -8.83 6.72
N LEU A 129 -0.98 -9.27 7.50
CA LEU A 129 -0.68 -8.73 8.82
C LEU A 129 -0.11 -7.31 8.73
N ASP A 130 0.87 -7.07 7.86
CA ASP A 130 1.40 -5.73 7.68
C ASP A 130 0.35 -4.78 7.09
N LEU A 131 -0.54 -5.26 6.22
CA LEU A 131 -1.65 -4.46 5.71
C LEU A 131 -2.59 -4.02 6.84
N LEU A 132 -2.90 -4.89 7.79
CA LEU A 132 -3.67 -4.53 8.99
C LEU A 132 -2.96 -3.42 9.79
N VAL A 133 -1.67 -3.61 10.07
CA VAL A 133 -0.87 -2.65 10.83
C VAL A 133 -0.80 -1.30 10.12
N TYR A 134 -0.53 -1.30 8.81
CA TYR A 134 -0.50 -0.10 7.99
C TYR A 134 -1.84 0.63 7.98
N LYS A 135 -2.95 -0.10 7.92
CA LYS A 135 -4.29 0.49 7.96
C LYS A 135 -4.55 1.20 9.29
N ILE A 136 -4.21 0.58 10.41
CA ILE A 136 -4.33 1.19 11.73
C ILE A 136 -3.44 2.43 11.85
N HIS A 137 -2.16 2.30 11.48
CA HIS A 137 -1.18 3.38 11.56
C HIS A 137 -1.58 4.59 10.69
N CYS A 138 -1.83 4.36 9.40
CA CYS A 138 -2.18 5.42 8.46
C CYS A 138 -3.52 6.08 8.77
N CYS A 139 -4.46 5.37 9.41
CA CYS A 139 -5.78 5.91 9.77
C CYS A 139 -5.68 7.15 10.67
N SER A 140 -4.68 7.28 11.55
CA SER A 140 -4.54 8.50 12.38
C SER A 140 -3.96 9.68 11.60
N MET A 141 -3.23 9.41 10.51
CA MET A 141 -2.53 10.43 9.71
C MET A 141 -3.33 10.94 8.50
N ARG A 142 -4.42 10.27 8.11
CA ARG A 142 -5.24 10.73 6.97
C ARG A 142 -5.97 12.04 7.31
N PRO A 143 -5.87 13.09 6.46
CA PRO A 143 -6.61 14.33 6.68
C PRO A 143 -8.12 14.18 6.44
N SER A 144 -8.52 13.26 5.55
CA SER A 144 -9.93 13.03 5.21
C SER A 144 -10.58 12.06 6.19
N ARG A 145 -11.67 12.49 6.84
CA ARG A 145 -12.48 11.64 7.72
C ARG A 145 -13.04 10.41 7.03
N ASP A 146 -13.41 10.52 5.75
CA ASP A 146 -13.93 9.39 4.98
C ASP A 146 -12.83 8.35 4.75
N LYS A 147 -11.60 8.79 4.40
CA LYS A 147 -10.44 7.89 4.28
C LYS A 147 -10.08 7.25 5.62
N ARG A 148 -10.12 7.99 6.73
CA ARG A 148 -9.93 7.44 8.09
C ARG A 148 -10.95 6.35 8.40
N THR A 149 -12.22 6.61 8.11
CA THR A 149 -13.30 5.65 8.35
C THR A 149 -13.14 4.39 7.50
N GLN A 150 -12.74 4.54 6.23
CA GLN A 150 -12.44 3.42 5.34
C GLN A 150 -11.26 2.59 5.85
N ASP A 151 -10.15 3.23 6.24
CA ASP A 151 -8.97 2.53 6.76
C ASP A 151 -9.31 1.73 8.03
N ALA A 152 -10.16 2.28 8.91
CA ALA A 152 -10.64 1.58 10.10
C ALA A 152 -11.59 0.40 9.79
N GLN A 153 -12.45 0.53 8.77
CA GLN A 153 -13.31 -0.55 8.30
C GLN A 153 -12.49 -1.68 7.69
N ASP A 154 -11.52 -1.33 6.83
CA ASP A 154 -10.57 -2.28 6.24
C ASP A 154 -9.83 -3.03 7.35
N ALA A 155 -9.29 -2.32 8.35
CA ALA A 155 -8.60 -2.92 9.50
C ALA A 155 -9.49 -3.89 10.28
N HIS A 156 -10.76 -3.54 10.52
CA HIS A 156 -11.67 -4.44 11.25
C HIS A 156 -11.95 -5.73 10.47
N VAL A 157 -12.10 -5.63 9.14
CA VAL A 157 -12.25 -6.82 8.28
C VAL A 157 -10.99 -7.68 8.33
N LEU A 158 -9.80 -7.07 8.24
CA LEU A 158 -8.53 -7.77 8.31
C LEU A 158 -8.34 -8.49 9.64
N VAL A 159 -8.69 -7.87 10.78
CA VAL A 159 -8.70 -8.56 12.08
C VAL A 159 -9.58 -9.79 12.06
N ASN A 160 -10.81 -9.68 11.57
CA ASN A 160 -11.73 -10.83 11.54
C ASN A 160 -11.20 -11.99 10.67
N ILE A 161 -10.53 -11.68 9.56
CA ILE A 161 -9.91 -12.70 8.69
C ILE A 161 -8.72 -13.35 9.38
N LEU A 162 -7.80 -12.55 9.93
CA LEU A 162 -6.60 -13.05 10.61
C LEU A 162 -6.95 -13.87 11.85
N SER A 163 -7.88 -13.41 12.68
CA SER A 163 -8.34 -14.12 13.88
C SER A 163 -9.05 -15.45 13.59
N GLN A 164 -9.52 -15.69 12.36
CA GLN A 164 -10.05 -16.99 11.94
C GLN A 164 -8.95 -17.99 11.57
N GLN A 165 -7.75 -17.51 11.22
CA GLN A 165 -6.61 -18.34 10.84
C GLN A 165 -5.80 -18.73 12.07
N GLU A 166 -5.41 -17.73 12.87
CA GLU A 166 -4.62 -17.92 14.08
C GLU A 166 -4.72 -16.69 15.00
N ALA A 167 -4.13 -16.79 16.19
CA ALA A 167 -3.98 -15.64 17.07
C ALA A 167 -3.02 -14.62 16.43
N ILE A 168 -3.44 -13.36 16.34
CA ILE A 168 -2.61 -12.28 15.82
C ILE A 168 -1.44 -12.07 16.78
N ALA A 169 -0.21 -12.21 16.27
CA ALA A 169 1.02 -11.95 16.99
C ALA A 169 1.79 -10.85 16.27
N LEU A 170 1.95 -9.70 16.94
CA LEU A 170 2.69 -8.55 16.42
C LEU A 170 4.15 -8.63 16.90
N ASN A 171 5.09 -8.22 16.05
CA ASN A 171 6.44 -7.90 16.49
C ASN A 171 6.52 -6.47 17.06
N ASP A 172 7.65 -6.12 17.67
CA ASP A 172 7.85 -4.81 18.32
C ASP A 172 7.53 -3.61 17.41
N SER A 173 7.95 -3.64 16.14
CA SER A 173 7.70 -2.55 15.19
C SER A 173 6.22 -2.45 14.80
N GLN A 174 5.57 -3.60 14.63
CA GLN A 174 4.15 -3.69 14.33
C GLN A 174 3.29 -3.21 15.50
N GLU A 175 3.63 -3.63 16.72
CA GLU A 175 2.99 -3.20 17.95
C GLU A 175 3.08 -1.68 18.12
N GLN A 176 4.29 -1.11 17.98
CA GLN A 176 4.49 0.34 18.07
C GLN A 176 3.66 1.12 17.04
N ALA A 177 3.62 0.62 15.79
CA ALA A 177 2.84 1.22 14.72
C ALA A 177 1.33 1.18 14.99
N VAL A 178 0.84 0.08 15.54
CA VAL A 178 -0.56 -0.07 15.95
C VAL A 178 -0.88 0.89 17.09
N LEU A 179 -0.04 0.95 18.13
CA LEU A 179 -0.25 1.83 19.28
C LEU A 179 -0.26 3.31 18.87
N SER A 180 0.56 3.71 17.90
CA SER A 180 0.56 5.09 17.38
C SER A 180 -0.68 5.44 16.55
N GLY A 181 -1.33 4.46 15.93
CA GLY A 181 -2.50 4.65 15.07
C GLY A 181 -3.85 4.46 15.77
N LEU A 182 -3.88 3.63 16.81
CA LEU A 182 -5.12 3.13 17.42
C LEU A 182 -6.02 4.24 17.96
N ASP A 183 -5.44 5.24 18.63
CA ASP A 183 -6.19 6.36 19.21
C ASP A 183 -6.93 7.15 18.12
N GLY A 184 -6.22 7.49 17.04
CA GLY A 184 -6.82 8.16 15.89
C GLY A 184 -7.87 7.30 15.19
N MET A 185 -7.69 5.99 15.10
CA MET A 185 -8.69 5.10 14.52
C MET A 185 -9.99 5.07 15.35
N LEU A 186 -9.88 5.05 16.69
CA LEU A 186 -11.02 5.01 17.60
C LEU A 186 -11.87 6.29 17.57
N GLU A 187 -11.30 7.43 17.19
CA GLU A 187 -12.05 8.68 17.01
C GLU A 187 -13.07 8.61 15.86
N CYS A 188 -12.68 7.98 14.74
CA CYS A 188 -13.50 7.90 13.52
C CYS A 188 -14.32 6.60 13.43
N TYR A 189 -13.94 5.54 14.14
CA TYR A 189 -14.60 4.24 14.06
C TYR A 189 -15.06 3.72 15.43
N ARG A 190 -16.36 3.84 15.70
CA ARG A 190 -16.97 3.51 17.01
C ARG A 190 -17.65 2.14 17.08
N ALA A 191 -17.52 1.31 16.05
CA ALA A 191 -18.17 0.00 16.04
C ALA A 191 -17.54 -1.02 17.01
N ARG A 192 -16.32 -0.74 17.50
CA ARG A 192 -15.57 -1.56 18.46
C ARG A 192 -14.89 -0.68 19.51
N THR A 193 -14.71 -1.23 20.70
CA THR A 193 -14.05 -0.54 21.81
C THR A 193 -12.54 -0.69 21.73
N ARG A 194 -11.79 0.16 22.43
CA ARG A 194 -10.34 -0.01 22.61
C ARG A 194 -9.99 -1.41 23.11
N GLN A 195 -10.70 -1.87 24.14
CA GLN A 195 -10.49 -3.20 24.72
C GLN A 195 -10.66 -4.33 23.70
N TRP A 196 -11.64 -4.22 22.79
CA TRP A 196 -11.82 -5.20 21.74
C TRP A 196 -10.60 -5.22 20.80
N TRP A 197 -10.12 -4.06 20.37
CA TRP A 197 -8.95 -3.97 19.50
C TRP A 197 -7.69 -4.51 20.17
N GLN A 198 -7.43 -4.14 21.43
CA GLN A 198 -6.29 -4.63 22.18
C GLN A 198 -6.34 -6.16 22.30
N SER A 199 -7.48 -6.70 22.73
CA SER A 199 -7.66 -8.15 22.83
C SER A 199 -7.53 -8.87 21.49
N ALA A 200 -8.02 -8.29 20.40
CA ALA A 200 -7.97 -8.92 19.07
C ALA A 200 -6.56 -8.87 18.46
N LEU A 201 -5.77 -7.84 18.80
CA LEU A 201 -4.42 -7.62 18.28
C LEU A 201 -3.33 -8.21 19.19
N GLY A 202 -3.69 -8.79 20.34
CA GLY A 202 -2.74 -9.36 21.30
C GLY A 202 -1.95 -8.32 22.11
N LEU A 203 -2.54 -7.14 22.34
CA LEU A 203 -1.98 -6.01 23.09
C LEU A 203 -2.43 -5.96 24.56
#